data_AF-A0A6J4PH36-F1
#
_entry.id   AF-A0A6J4PH36-F1
#
_cell.length_a   1.000
_cell.length_b   1.000
_cell.length_c   1.000
_cell.angle_alpha   90.00
_cell.angle_beta   90.00
_cell.angle_gamma   90.00
#
_symmetry.space_group_name_H-M   'P 1'
#
loop_
_entity.id
_entity.type
_entity.pdbx_description
1 polymer ?
#
loop_
_entity_poly.entity_id
_entity_poly.type
_entity_poly.pdbx_seq_one_letter_code
_entity_poly.pdbx_strand_id
1 'polypeptide(L)' 'LAEKHALRGYDTTQLAVALAVKNRLLKSGITSLTFISADNDLNQAAQAEGLTVDNPNHHP' A
#
# COMPACT_ATOMS: atom_id res chain seq x y z
N LEU A 1 -2.16 11.62 2.93
CA LEU A 1 -1.50 10.34 3.23
C LEU A 1 -0.37 10.54 4.24
N ALA A 2 0.62 11.40 3.97
CA ALA A 2 1.66 11.77 4.93
C ALA A 2 1.08 12.25 6.27
N GLU A 3 0.24 13.30 6.26
CA GLU A 3 -0.36 13.83 7.49
C GLU A 3 -1.43 12.90 8.09
N LYS A 4 -2.15 12.16 7.22
CA LYS A 4 -3.24 11.26 7.62
C LYS A 4 -2.74 10.04 8.41
N HIS A 5 -1.57 9.52 8.05
CA HIS A 5 -1.00 8.29 8.60
C HIS A 5 0.38 8.51 9.23
N ALA A 6 0.81 9.76 9.41
CA ALA A 6 2.14 10.14 9.90
C ALA A 6 3.31 9.49 9.13
N LEU A 7 3.13 9.23 7.83
CA LEU A 7 4.12 8.55 6.99
C LEU A 7 5.25 9.48 6.53
N ARG A 8 6.45 8.92 6.35
CA ARG A 8 7.58 9.63 5.71
C ARG A 8 7.26 9.92 4.24
N GLY A 9 7.99 10.86 3.64
CA GLY A 9 7.73 11.30 2.26
C GLY A 9 7.79 10.16 1.21
N TYR A 10 8.75 9.25 1.34
CA TYR A 10 8.88 8.11 0.43
C TYR A 10 7.75 7.08 0.64
N ASP A 11 7.45 6.74 1.89
CA ASP A 11 6.35 5.82 2.24
C ASP A 11 5.00 6.36 1.75
N THR A 12 4.80 7.67 1.89
CA THR A 12 3.63 8.37 1.36
C THR A 12 3.55 8.27 -0.16
N THR A 13 4.67 8.50 -0.85
CA THR A 13 4.74 8.40 -2.32
C THR A 13 4.43 6.98 -2.77
N GLN A 14 5.02 5.98 -2.13
CA GLN A 14 4.79 4.57 -2.42
C GLN A 14 3.31 4.20 -2.24
N LEU A 15 2.70 4.57 -1.11
CA LEU A 15 1.28 4.32 -0.86
C LEU A 15 0.36 5.04 -1.87
N ALA A 16 0.67 6.30 -2.20
CA ALA A 16 -0.09 7.07 -3.19
C ALA A 16 -0.08 6.41 -4.58
N VAL A 17 1.10 5.94 -5.01
CA VAL A 17 1.26 5.22 -6.28
C VAL A 17 0.49 3.91 -6.27
N ALA A 18 0.57 3.13 -5.19
CA ALA A 18 -0.16 1.87 -5.07
C ALA A 18 -1.68 2.05 -5.19
N LEU A 19 -2.24 3.09 -4.56
CA LEU A 19 -3.67 3.42 -4.68
C LEU A 19 -4.05 3.86 -6.09
N ALA A 20 -3.21 4.65 -6.76
CA ALA A 20 -3.44 5.06 -8.14
C ALA A 20 -3.43 3.84 -9.10
N VAL A 21 -2.49 2.91 -8.90
CA VAL A 21 -2.41 1.66 -9.67
C VAL A 21 -3.62 0.77 -9.40
N LYS A 22 -4.02 0.56 -8.14
CA LYS A 22 -5.23 -0.21 -7.78
C LYS A 22 -6.46 0.31 -8.53
N ASN A 23 -6.67 1.63 -8.52
CA ASN A 23 -7.81 2.25 -9.19
C ASN A 23 -7.77 2.03 -10.70
N ARG A 24 -6.58 2.03 -11.31
CA ARG A 24 -6.41 1.73 -12.74
C ARG A 24 -6.69 0.25 -13.04
N LEU A 25 -6.17 -0.68 -12.22
CA LEU A 25 -6.39 -2.10 -12.35
C LEU A 25 -7.88 -2.46 -12.23
N LEU A 26 -8.58 -1.87 -11.27
CA LEU A 26 -10.02 -2.07 -11.09
C LEU A 26 -10.82 -1.62 -12.32
N LYS A 27 -10.46 -0.49 -12.93
CA LYS A 27 -11.06 -0.02 -14.19
C LYS A 27 -10.78 -0.96 -15.37
N SER A 28 -9.70 -1.74 -15.31
CA SER A 28 -9.35 -2.77 -16.29
C SER A 28 -9.89 -4.16 -15.93
N GLY A 29 -10.69 -4.30 -14.88
CA GLY A 29 -11.28 -5.58 -14.44
C GLY A 29 -10.33 -6.46 -13.62
N ILE A 30 -9.13 -5.98 -13.28
CA ILE A 30 -8.17 -6.69 -12.43
C ILE A 30 -8.42 -6.27 -10.97
N THR A 31 -8.75 -7.24 -10.13
CA THR A 31 -9.18 -6.99 -8.74
C THR A 31 -8.10 -7.26 -7.70
N SER A 32 -6.98 -7.87 -8.09
CA SER A 32 -5.88 -8.20 -7.17
C SER A 32 -4.71 -7.23 -7.33
N LEU A 33 -4.33 -6.61 -6.22
CA LEU A 33 -3.07 -5.90 -6.04
C LEU A 33 -2.62 -6.12 -4.59
N THR A 34 -1.48 -6.78 -4.42
CA THR A 34 -0.85 -6.93 -3.10
C THR A 34 0.25 -5.89 -2.96
N PHE A 35 0.17 -5.12 -1.88
CA PHE A 35 1.18 -4.14 -1.50
C PHE A 35 2.25 -4.81 -0.63
N ILE A 36 3.49 -4.82 -1.10
CA ILE A 36 4.60 -5.46 -0.39
C ILE A 36 5.44 -4.40 0.32
N SER A 37 5.62 -4.54 1.62
CA SER A 37 6.55 -3.71 2.40
C SER A 37 7.00 -4.44 3.66
N ALA A 38 8.28 -4.28 4.01
CA ALA A 38 8.83 -4.76 5.28
C ALA A 38 8.45 -3.86 6.48
N ASP A 39 7.97 -2.65 6.20
CA ASP A 39 7.63 -1.63 7.20
C ASP A 39 6.19 -1.80 7.71
N ASN A 40 6.05 -1.96 9.03
CA ASN A 40 4.76 -2.22 9.67
C ASN A 40 3.83 -1.00 9.68
N ASP A 41 4.35 0.22 9.85
CA ASP A 41 3.55 1.44 9.88
C ASP A 41 2.98 1.73 8.49
N LEU A 42 3.80 1.53 7.45
CA LEU A 42 3.37 1.62 6.06
C LEU A 42 2.35 0.53 5.70
N ASN A 43 2.55 -0.70 6.16
CA ASN A 43 1.58 -1.79 5.97
C ASN A 43 0.23 -1.47 6.63
N GLN A 44 0.24 -0.94 7.85
CA GLN A 44 -0.98 -0.53 8.54
C GLN A 44 -1.72 0.58 7.78
N ALA A 45 -0.99 1.59 7.29
CA ALA A 45 -1.57 2.65 6.48
C ALA A 45 -2.17 2.11 5.16
N ALA A 46 -1.47 1.19 4.49
CA ALA A 46 -1.96 0.56 3.27
C ALA A 46 -3.24 -0.27 3.51
N GLN A 47 -3.28 -1.04 4.59
CA GLN A 47 -4.50 -1.77 5.01
C GLN A 47 -5.66 -0.81 5.30
N ALA A 48 -5.42 0.32 5.97
CA ALA A 48 -6.43 1.32 6.27
C ALA A 48 -7.01 1.99 4.99
N GLU A 49 -6.24 2.06 3.91
CA GLU A 49 -6.69 2.49 2.59
C GLU A 49 -7.29 1.34 1.74
N GLY A 50 -7.45 0.15 2.33
CA GLY A 50 -8.10 -1.01 1.74
C GLY A 50 -7.23 -1.80 0.76
N LEU A 51 -5.90 -1.70 0.87
CA LEU A 51 -4.98 -2.57 0.12
C LEU A 51 -4.79 -3.90 0.87
N THR A 52 -4.67 -4.99 0.12
CA THR A 52 -4.08 -6.23 0.64
C THR A 52 -2.58 -6.00 0.79
N VAL A 53 -1.99 -6.42 1.92
CA VAL A 53 -0.55 -6.24 2.19
C VAL A 53 0.11 -7.59 2.47
N ASP A 54 1.41 -7.68 2.19
CA ASP A 54 2.25 -8.79 2.62
C ASP A 54 3.62 -8.28 3.06
N ASN A 55 4.10 -8.80 4.19
CA ASN A 55 5.37 -8.41 4.79
C ASN A 55 6.43 -9.48 4.48
N PRO A 56 7.49 -9.15 3.72
CA PRO A 56 8.52 -10.12 3.36
C PRO A 56 9.24 -10.72 4.57
N ASN A 57 9.28 -10.03 5.71
CA ASN A 57 9.90 -10.56 6.93
C ASN A 57 9.14 -11.77 7.53
N HIS A 58 7.93 -12.07 7.07
CA HIS A 58 7.19 -13.26 7.48
C HIS A 58 7.54 -14.52 6.67
N HIS A 59 8.41 -14.41 5.67
CA HIS A 59 8.79 -15.50 4.76
C HIS A 59 10.31 -15.76 4.85
N PRO A 60 10.78 -16.57 5.82
CA PRO A 60 12.20 -16.88 6.05
C PRO A 60 12.81 -17.88 5.06
#